data_AF-A0A0K1PFC4-F1
#
_entry.id   AF-A0A0K1PFC4-F1
#
_cell.length_a   1.000
_cell.length_b   1.000
_cell.length_c   1.000
_cell.angle_alpha   90.00
_cell.angle_beta   90.00
_cell.angle_gamma   90.00
#
_symmetry.space_group_name_H-M   'P 1'
#
loop_
_entity.id
_entity.type
_entity.pdbx_description
1 polymer ?
#
loop_
_entity_poly.entity_id
_entity_poly.type
_entity_poly.pdbx_seq_one_letter_code
_entity_poly.pdbx_strand_id
1 'polypeptide(L)' 'MPKGDALRKAVRWIGERRLDEPDTPPYRLIDEASRRFDLSPKDGEFLQRNFADRSPPKH' A
#
# COMPACT_ATOMS: atom_id res chain seq x y z
N MET A 1 -21.94 3.04 3.08
CA MET A 1 -20.59 3.23 2.52
C MET A 1 -19.86 1.89 2.59
N PRO A 2 -19.53 1.23 1.47
CA PRO A 2 -18.77 -0.02 1.52
C PRO A 2 -17.33 0.32 1.92
N LYS A 3 -17.03 0.27 3.21
CA LYS A 3 -15.72 0.62 3.80
C LYS A 3 -14.53 -0.13 3.16
N GLY A 4 -14.77 -1.21 2.42
CA GLY A 4 -13.74 -2.02 1.78
C GLY A 4 -13.31 -1.59 0.37
N ASP A 5 -14.01 -0.68 -0.32
CA ASP A 5 -13.66 -0.38 -1.72
C ASP A 5 -12.42 0.49 -1.88
N ALA A 6 -12.23 1.48 -1.01
CA ALA A 6 -11.02 2.31 -1.00
C ALA A 6 -9.77 1.46 -0.71
N LEU A 7 -9.85 0.59 0.30
CA LEU A 7 -8.77 -0.32 0.67
C LEU A 7 -8.41 -1.28 -0.48
N ARG A 8 -9.41 -1.90 -1.13
CA ARG A 8 -9.17 -2.79 -2.27
C ARG A 8 -8.49 -2.08 -3.43
N LYS A 9 -8.92 -0.85 -3.75
CA LYS A 9 -8.29 -0.03 -4.80
C LYS A 9 -6.86 0.34 -4.44
N ALA A 10 -6.60 0.68 -3.18
CA ALA A 10 -5.25 0.97 -2.68
C ALA A 10 -4.32 -0.24 -2.78
N VAL A 11 -4.76 -1.43 -2.35
CA VAL A 11 -3.97 -2.68 -2.45
C VAL A 11 -3.58 -2.96 -3.91
N ARG A 12 -4.55 -2.86 -4.82
CA ARG A 12 -4.30 -3.07 -6.25
C ARG A 12 -3.30 -2.06 -6.81
N TRP A 13 -3.49 -0.78 -6.51
CA TRP A 13 -2.63 0.29 -6.98
C TRP A 13 -1.20 0.16 -6.44
N ILE A 14 -1.01 -0.20 -5.17
CA ILE A 14 0.32 -0.49 -4.60
C ILE A 14 0.97 -1.67 -5.32
N GLY A 15 0.21 -2.73 -5.63
CA GLY A 15 0.70 -3.88 -6.37
C GLY A 15 1.20 -3.52 -7.78
N GLU A 16 0.42 -2.72 -8.52
CA GLU A 16 0.80 -2.21 -9.84
C GLU A 16 2.07 -1.34 -9.75
N ARG A 17 2.12 -0.40 -8.79
CA ARG A 17 3.29 0.47 -8.60
C ARG A 17 4.56 -0.28 -8.21
N ARG A 18 4.46 -1.38 -7.46
CA ARG A 18 5.64 -2.22 -7.15
C ARG A 18 6.21 -2.94 -8.36
N LEU A 19 5.38 -3.19 -9.39
CA LEU A 19 5.85 -3.80 -10.65
C LEU A 19 6.54 -2.74 -11.53
N ASP A 20 5.97 -1.54 -11.59
CA ASP A 20 6.53 -0.43 -12.38
C ASP A 20 7.76 0.20 -11.71
N GLU A 21 7.78 0.29 -10.38
CA GLU A 21 8.82 0.91 -9.58
C GLU A 21 9.29 -0.02 -8.44
N PRO A 22 10.06 -1.08 -8.76
CA PRO A 22 10.54 -2.04 -7.77
C PRO A 22 11.49 -1.43 -6.72
N ASP A 23 12.18 -0.33 -7.07
CA ASP A 23 13.06 0.42 -6.18
C ASP A 23 12.31 1.37 -5.23
N THR A 24 11.03 1.67 -5.51
CA THR A 24 10.24 2.54 -4.64
C THR A 24 9.88 1.77 -3.36
N PRO A 25 10.21 2.32 -2.18
CA PRO A 25 9.97 1.61 -0.94
C PRO A 25 8.47 1.53 -0.62
N PRO A 26 7.98 0.42 -0.04
CA PRO A 26 6.55 0.20 0.18
C PRO A 26 5.86 1.31 0.99
N TYR A 27 6.54 1.90 1.97
CA TYR A 27 5.98 2.97 2.80
C TYR A 27 5.59 4.20 1.98
N ARG A 28 6.32 4.51 0.90
CA ARG A 28 5.99 5.63 0.00
C ARG A 28 4.70 5.35 -0.77
N LEU A 29 4.60 4.14 -1.32
CA LEU A 29 3.41 3.70 -2.05
C LEU A 29 2.19 3.69 -1.13
N ILE A 30 2.35 3.27 0.13
CA ILE A 30 1.25 3.26 1.09
C ILE A 30 0.80 4.68 1.46
N ASP A 31 1.73 5.62 1.67
CA ASP A 31 1.39 7.03 1.94
C ASP A 31 0.65 7.67 0.76
N GLU A 32 1.13 7.43 -0.46
CA GLU A 32 0.50 7.92 -1.68
C GLU A 32 -0.88 7.31 -1.90
N ALA A 33 -1.03 6.00 -1.68
CA ALA A 33 -2.33 5.32 -1.72
C ALA A 33 -3.29 5.84 -0.65
N SER A 34 -2.78 6.15 0.55
CA SER A 34 -3.58 6.66 1.66
C SER A 34 -4.20 8.02 1.34
N ARG A 35 -3.42 8.92 0.74
CA ARG A 35 -3.90 10.23 0.28
C ARG A 35 -4.80 10.12 -0.95
N ARG A 36 -4.51 9.18 -1.85
CA ARG A 36 -5.26 9.01 -3.11
C ARG A 36 -6.66 8.41 -2.91
N PHE A 37 -6.79 7.48 -1.97
CA PHE A 37 -8.03 6.73 -1.73
C PHE A 37 -8.73 7.15 -0.43
N ASP A 38 -8.30 8.26 0.20
CA ASP A 38 -8.82 8.75 1.48
C ASP A 38 -8.89 7.64 2.54
N LEU A 39 -7.78 6.90 2.68
CA LEU A 39 -7.70 5.80 3.61
C LEU A 39 -7.68 6.31 5.05
N SER A 40 -8.35 5.59 5.93
CA SER A 40 -8.26 5.87 7.35
C SER A 40 -6.88 5.47 7.90
N PRO A 41 -6.42 6.04 9.02
CA PRO A 41 -5.17 5.64 9.66
C PRO A 41 -5.09 4.12 9.89
N LYS A 42 -6.22 3.50 10.23
CA LYS A 42 -6.36 2.05 10.42
C LYS A 42 -6.10 1.26 9.13
N ASP A 43 -6.57 1.76 8.00
CA ASP A 43 -6.33 1.14 6.69
C ASP A 43 -4.87 1.28 6.28
N GLY A 44 -4.26 2.45 6.51
CA GLY A 44 -2.84 2.69 6.30
C GLY A 44 -1.96 1.73 7.12
N GLU A 45 -2.29 1.52 8.40
CA GLU A 45 -1.60 0.53 9.24
C GLU A 45 -1.76 -0.91 8.72
N PHE A 46 -2.96 -1.27 8.24
CA PHE A 46 -3.19 -2.58 7.62
C PHE A 46 -2.31 -2.77 6.39
N LEU A 47 -2.22 -1.76 5.51
CA LEU A 47 -1.36 -1.79 4.34
C LEU A 47 0.11 -1.89 4.74
N GLN A 48 0.57 -1.08 5.71
CA GLN A 48 1.93 -1.16 6.23
C GLN A 48 2.25 -2.58 6.71
N ARG A 49 1.40 -3.21 7.52
CA ARG A 49 1.65 -4.59 7.99
C ARG A 49 1.67 -5.61 6.85
N ASN A 50 0.79 -5.45 5.86
CA ASN A 50 0.68 -6.38 4.72
C ASN A 50 1.87 -6.25 3.75
N PHE A 51 2.37 -5.04 3.54
CA PHE A 51 3.43 -4.76 2.56
C PHE A 51 4.83 -4.60 3.17
N ALA A 52 4.97 -4.34 4.48
CA ALA A 52 6.27 -4.21 5.15
C ALA A 52 7.03 -5.54 5.26
N ASP A 53 6.33 -6.67 5.33
CA ASP A 53 6.93 -8.00 5.50
C ASP A 53 7.51 -8.59 4.20
N ARG A 54 7.25 -7.96 3.04
CA ARG A 54 7.72 -8.42 1.73
C ARG A 54 8.93 -7.64 1.20
N SER A 55 9.87 -7.33 2.08
CA SER A 55 11.23 -6.98 1.67
C SER A 55 11.96 -8.30 1.39
N PRO A 56 12.59 -8.51 0.22
CA PRO A 56 13.50 -9.64 0.08
C PRO A 56 14.55 -9.54 1.18
N PRO A 57 14.94 -10.65 1.83
CA PRO A 57 16.04 -10.63 2.78
C PRO A 57 17.23 -9.99 2.07
N LYS A 58 17.67 -8.84 2.60
CA LYS A 58 18.85 -8.15 2.12
C LYS A 58 20.02 -9.05 2.49
N HIS A 59 20.53 -9.77 1.49
CA HIS A 59 21.56 -10.79 1.65
C HIS A 59 22.88 -10.17 2.12
#